data_AF-A0A087NF87-F1
#
_entry.id   AF-A0A087NF87-F1
#
_cell.length_a   1.000
_cell.length_b   1.000
_cell.length_c   1.000
_cell.angle_alpha   90.00
_cell.angle_beta   90.00
_cell.angle_gamma   90.00
#
_symmetry.space_group_name_H-M   'P 1'
#
loop_
_entity.id
_entity.type
_entity.pdbx_description
1 polymer ?
#
loop_
_entity_poly.entity_id
_entity_poly.type
_entity_poly.pdbx_seq_one_letter_code
_entity_poly.pdbx_strand_id
1 'polypeptide(L)'
;MRLDDSGLLTALHEGMFQQPLWQDFLERLRQRTGAVYTTLVFRPIDEDAIVELHAGPPPPAHIHNLFVEKYRRDPFPYRHMREGRVYALAELIEADNVVHQSFLTDLMVPQGMSDMRSVRVTEPSGVDAWLSCAGGRSIGPAVGALLTALAPHLRIALRAFVALEREKLRSTLTSEAFGRLNFGWLTLDARCRIVDMTAHVEQLFQRTSLLRRGRYDRLTPASPALDRELTALIKHFAADPDARPKALNLSRDPWMDMLVAPMRGGSVATGSTPVAIAYLSGDRWSQADRCDQLVDLFGLLPSEARLAWVIAQGIPISDAAETLGLTVETARNYSKRIYAKTGARGQAELVRIVLTSVLAIA
;
A
#
# COMPACT_ATOMS: atom_id res chain seq x y z
N MET A 1 11.54 4.58 33.42
CA MET A 1 10.40 3.88 32.81
C MET A 1 10.96 2.61 32.16
N ARG A 2 10.70 1.43 32.73
CA ARG A 2 11.27 0.15 32.24
C ARG A 2 10.55 -0.27 30.96
N LEU A 3 11.28 -0.74 29.94
CA LEU A 3 10.77 -1.10 28.62
C LEU A 3 9.63 -2.15 28.67
N ASP A 4 9.64 -3.05 29.67
CA ASP A 4 8.90 -4.32 29.60
C ASP A 4 7.61 -4.39 30.45
N ASP A 5 7.33 -3.42 31.32
CA ASP A 5 6.18 -3.46 32.26
C ASP A 5 4.79 -3.48 31.57
N SER A 6 4.72 -3.29 30.25
CA SER A 6 3.48 -3.24 29.47
C SER A 6 3.38 -4.31 28.36
N GLY A 7 4.32 -5.26 28.31
CA GLY A 7 4.40 -6.28 27.24
C GLY A 7 4.70 -5.70 25.85
N LEU A 8 5.28 -4.49 25.79
CA LEU A 8 5.51 -3.78 24.53
C LEU A 8 6.58 -4.47 23.67
N LEU A 9 7.63 -5.01 24.31
CA LEU A 9 8.67 -5.77 23.61
C LEU A 9 8.15 -7.11 23.11
N THR A 10 7.34 -7.79 23.93
CA THR A 10 6.66 -9.03 23.52
C THR A 10 5.79 -8.77 22.30
N ALA A 11 4.92 -7.76 22.33
CA ALA A 11 4.06 -7.40 21.20
C ALA A 11 4.86 -7.00 19.95
N LEU A 12 6.02 -6.36 20.12
CA LEU A 12 6.92 -6.03 19.01
C LEU A 12 7.51 -7.28 18.35
N HIS A 13 7.91 -8.29 19.12
CA HIS A 13 8.49 -9.52 18.57
C HIS A 13 7.42 -10.48 18.05
N GLU A 14 6.24 -10.54 18.67
CA GLU A 14 5.10 -11.33 18.22
C GLU A 14 4.38 -10.70 17.02
N GLY A 15 4.47 -9.38 16.86
CA GLY A 15 3.78 -8.62 15.82
C GLY A 15 4.04 -9.09 14.39
N MET A 16 5.18 -9.74 14.12
CA MET A 16 5.49 -10.33 12.81
C MET A 16 4.64 -11.57 12.45
N PHE A 17 3.91 -12.12 13.43
CA PHE A 17 2.99 -13.25 13.26
C PHE A 17 1.51 -12.82 13.28
N GLN A 18 1.22 -11.53 13.48
CA GLN A 18 -0.14 -11.01 13.58
C GLN A 18 -0.74 -10.67 12.21
N GLN A 19 -2.07 -10.65 12.14
CA GLN A 19 -2.82 -10.09 11.01
C GLN A 19 -3.87 -9.10 11.55
N PRO A 20 -3.72 -7.78 11.32
CA PRO A 20 -2.60 -7.10 10.63
C PRO A 20 -1.28 -7.13 11.42
N LEU A 21 -0.15 -7.02 10.71
CA LEU A 21 1.19 -7.05 11.30
C LEU A 21 1.36 -5.93 12.34
N TRP A 22 2.04 -6.22 13.45
CA TRP A 22 2.38 -5.24 14.50
C TRP A 22 1.22 -4.39 15.05
N GLN A 23 -0.03 -4.77 14.83
CA GLN A 23 -1.20 -4.00 15.25
C GLN A 23 -1.24 -3.82 16.77
N ASP A 24 -1.04 -4.90 17.53
CA ASP A 24 -1.08 -4.84 18.98
C ASP A 24 0.09 -4.03 19.54
N PHE A 25 1.26 -4.12 18.90
CA PHE A 25 2.42 -3.32 19.26
C PHE A 25 2.13 -1.82 19.11
N LEU A 26 1.58 -1.42 17.96
CA LEU A 26 1.25 -0.03 17.68
C LEU A 26 0.19 0.49 18.64
N GLU A 27 -0.88 -0.27 18.90
CA GLU A 27 -1.93 0.16 19.83
C GLU A 27 -1.41 0.29 21.27
N ARG A 28 -0.57 -0.64 21.74
CA ARG A 28 0.08 -0.55 23.06
C ARG A 28 1.05 0.62 23.13
N LEU A 29 1.80 0.89 22.07
CA LEU A 29 2.68 2.04 21.98
C LEU A 29 1.87 3.33 22.10
N ARG A 30 0.76 3.45 21.34
CA ARG A 30 -0.14 4.60 21.34
C ARG A 30 -0.71 4.90 22.72
N GLN A 31 -1.25 3.88 23.39
CA GLN A 31 -1.79 3.98 24.74
C GLN A 31 -0.70 4.42 25.75
N ARG A 32 0.50 3.87 25.62
CA ARG A 32 1.61 4.15 26.54
C ARG A 32 2.20 5.55 26.37
N THR A 33 2.27 6.05 25.14
CA THR A 33 2.79 7.39 24.85
C THR A 33 1.72 8.47 24.97
N GLY A 34 0.44 8.10 25.09
CA GLY A 34 -0.68 9.03 24.97
C GLY A 34 -0.72 9.70 23.60
N ALA A 35 -0.26 9.00 22.56
CA ALA A 35 -0.27 9.50 21.20
C ALA A 35 -1.68 9.41 20.61
N VAL A 36 -1.99 10.32 19.69
CA VAL A 36 -3.21 10.21 18.87
C VAL A 36 -2.99 9.14 17.81
N TYR A 37 -1.82 9.15 17.18
CA TYR A 37 -1.39 8.15 16.20
C TYR A 37 -0.01 7.60 16.52
N THR A 38 0.17 6.32 16.24
CA THR A 38 1.49 5.71 16.10
C THR A 38 1.59 5.04 14.76
N THR A 39 2.67 5.27 14.03
CA THR A 39 2.87 4.72 12.70
C THR A 39 4.17 3.94 12.64
N LEU A 40 4.16 2.82 11.93
CA LEU A 40 5.33 2.07 11.55
C LEU A 40 5.35 1.97 10.03
N VAL A 41 6.35 2.58 9.47
CA VAL A 41 6.46 2.85 8.05
C VAL A 41 7.65 2.06 7.53
N PHE A 42 7.46 1.09 6.64
CA PHE A 42 8.56 0.34 6.03
C PHE A 42 8.75 0.78 4.59
N ARG A 43 10.02 0.81 4.18
CA ARG A 43 10.40 0.99 2.79
C ARG A 43 11.35 -0.13 2.40
N PRO A 44 10.91 -1.03 1.50
CA PRO A 44 11.81 -1.98 0.87
C PRO A 44 12.96 -1.24 0.17
N ILE A 45 14.10 -1.92 0.08
CA ILE A 45 15.31 -1.41 -0.57
C ILE A 45 14.96 -0.99 -2.00
N ASP A 46 15.25 0.26 -2.34
CA ASP A 46 15.08 0.86 -3.68
C ASP A 46 13.66 1.12 -4.21
N GLU A 47 12.63 1.18 -3.34
CA GLU A 47 11.29 1.63 -3.73
C GLU A 47 10.93 3.05 -3.25
N ASP A 48 9.99 3.69 -3.94
CA ASP A 48 9.32 4.91 -3.47
C ASP A 48 7.99 4.64 -2.74
N ALA A 49 7.48 3.41 -2.86
CA ALA A 49 6.33 2.92 -2.11
C ALA A 49 6.70 2.67 -0.64
N ILE A 50 5.76 2.98 0.23
CA ILE A 50 5.90 2.93 1.66
C ILE A 50 4.78 2.04 2.19
N VAL A 51 5.11 1.01 2.97
CA VAL A 51 4.12 0.24 3.72
C VAL A 51 3.90 0.95 5.04
N GLU A 52 2.75 1.57 5.21
CA GLU A 52 2.38 2.25 6.45
C GLU A 52 1.41 1.39 7.26
N LEU A 53 1.84 1.02 8.46
CA LEU A 53 1.01 0.46 9.51
C LEU A 53 0.73 1.56 10.54
N HIS A 54 -0.48 1.61 11.10
CA HIS A 54 -0.80 2.62 12.09
C HIS A 54 -1.79 2.11 13.16
N ALA A 55 -1.75 2.77 14.31
CA ALA A 55 -2.79 2.69 15.32
C ALA A 55 -3.24 4.11 15.67
N GLY A 56 -4.56 4.32 15.68
CA GLY A 56 -5.20 5.61 15.87
C GLY A 56 -6.65 5.57 15.38
N PRO A 57 -7.48 6.55 15.76
CA PRO A 57 -8.80 6.70 15.16
C PRO A 57 -8.64 6.97 13.67
N PRO A 58 -9.52 6.48 12.77
CA PRO A 58 -9.41 6.81 11.35
C PRO A 58 -9.49 8.32 11.13
N PRO A 59 -8.74 8.89 10.16
CA PRO A 59 -8.79 10.31 9.89
C PRO A 59 -10.20 10.69 9.42
N PRO A 60 -10.71 11.88 9.80
CA PRO A 60 -11.96 12.38 9.23
C PRO A 60 -11.89 12.40 7.70
N ALA A 61 -12.98 12.05 7.01
CA ALA A 61 -12.98 11.90 5.55
C ALA A 61 -12.47 13.14 4.79
N HIS A 62 -12.75 14.36 5.29
CA HIS A 62 -12.26 15.59 4.69
C HIS A 62 -10.73 15.74 4.78
N ILE A 63 -10.12 15.30 5.89
CA ILE A 63 -8.66 15.29 6.06
C ILE A 63 -8.04 14.24 5.14
N HIS A 64 -8.64 13.05 5.05
CA HIS A 64 -8.16 12.01 4.14
C HIS A 64 -8.20 12.49 2.69
N ASN A 65 -9.30 13.09 2.24
CA ASN A 65 -9.44 13.63 0.89
C ASN A 65 -8.43 14.77 0.65
N LEU A 66 -8.25 15.67 1.61
CA LEU A 66 -7.28 16.74 1.50
C LEU A 66 -5.84 16.21 1.37
N PHE A 67 -5.49 15.12 2.08
CA PHE A 67 -4.21 14.45 1.92
C PHE A 67 -4.03 13.91 0.49
N VAL A 68 -5.03 13.19 -0.02
CA VAL A 68 -5.03 12.59 -1.35
C VAL A 68 -4.95 13.66 -2.45
N GLU A 69 -5.73 14.73 -2.36
CA GLU A 69 -5.82 15.79 -3.36
C GLU A 69 -4.57 16.69 -3.36
N LYS A 70 -4.11 17.11 -2.19
CA LYS A 70 -3.10 18.17 -2.05
C LYS A 70 -1.67 17.66 -1.96
N TYR A 71 -1.44 16.52 -1.31
CA TYR A 71 -0.09 16.03 -1.04
C TYR A 71 0.26 14.81 -1.88
N ARG A 72 -0.70 13.92 -2.17
CA ARG A 72 -0.53 12.63 -2.90
C ARG A 72 0.46 11.64 -2.28
N ARG A 73 1.43 12.13 -1.49
CA ARG A 73 2.47 11.41 -0.76
C ARG A 73 2.79 12.18 0.52
N ASP A 74 3.22 11.46 1.55
CA ASP A 74 3.73 12.08 2.76
C ASP A 74 4.94 13.00 2.43
N PRO A 75 4.87 14.30 2.79
CA PRO A 75 5.92 15.26 2.48
C PRO A 75 7.13 15.17 3.43
N PHE A 76 7.08 14.37 4.50
CA PHE A 76 8.19 14.29 5.45
C PHE A 76 9.49 13.74 4.83
N PRO A 77 10.64 14.36 5.11
CA PRO A 77 11.93 13.95 4.57
C PRO A 77 12.54 12.75 5.32
N TYR A 78 11.80 11.64 5.37
CA TYR A 78 12.15 10.42 6.09
C TYR A 78 13.59 9.91 5.82
N ARG A 79 14.10 10.08 4.59
CA ARG A 79 15.44 9.65 4.17
C ARG A 79 16.59 10.46 4.80
N HIS A 80 16.34 11.70 5.24
CA HIS A 80 17.37 12.54 5.85
C HIS A 80 17.56 12.24 7.35
N MET A 81 16.69 11.40 7.93
CA MET A 81 16.86 10.96 9.31
C MET A 81 18.06 10.04 9.44
N ARG A 82 18.92 10.32 10.43
CA ARG A 82 20.01 9.44 10.84
C ARG A 82 19.43 8.23 11.57
N GLU A 83 19.98 7.05 11.30
CA GLU A 83 19.60 5.81 11.98
C GLU A 83 19.74 5.95 13.52
N GLY A 84 18.74 5.48 14.26
CA GLY A 84 18.74 5.42 15.72
C GLY A 84 18.58 6.78 16.43
N ARG A 85 18.63 7.89 15.69
CA ARG A 85 18.36 9.23 16.24
C ARG A 85 16.85 9.49 16.21
N VAL A 86 16.31 9.92 17.34
CA VAL A 86 14.94 10.43 17.43
C VAL A 86 14.90 11.88 16.98
N TYR A 87 13.95 12.22 16.12
CA TYR A 87 13.68 13.57 15.64
C TYR A 87 12.35 14.06 16.21
N ALA A 88 12.30 15.34 16.60
CA ALA A 88 11.06 16.05 16.88
C ALA A 88 10.38 16.54 15.60
N LEU A 89 9.07 16.83 15.66
CA LEU A 89 8.31 17.38 14.53
C LEU A 89 8.96 18.62 13.92
N ALA A 90 9.40 19.56 14.78
CA ALA A 90 10.07 20.79 14.36
C ALA A 90 11.41 20.55 13.64
N GLU A 91 12.05 19.39 13.81
CA GLU A 91 13.29 19.03 13.12
C GLU A 91 13.05 18.31 11.79
N LEU A 92 11.84 17.77 11.60
CA LEU A 92 11.42 17.11 10.35
C LEU A 92 10.76 18.09 9.38
N ILE A 93 10.57 19.33 9.83
CA ILE A 93 9.85 20.36 9.11
C ILE A 93 10.78 21.53 8.85
N GLU A 94 10.90 21.85 7.57
CA GLU A 94 11.56 23.05 7.11
C GLU A 94 10.61 24.24 7.30
N ALA A 95 11.04 25.23 8.09
CA ALA A 95 10.22 26.39 8.47
C ALA A 95 9.81 27.27 7.26
N ASP A 96 10.65 27.30 6.24
CA ASP A 96 10.48 28.02 4.97
C ASP A 96 9.74 27.21 3.89
N ASN A 97 9.49 25.93 4.12
CA ASN A 97 8.84 25.05 3.16
C ASN A 97 7.30 25.13 3.29
N VAL A 98 6.67 25.77 2.31
CA VAL A 98 5.22 25.99 2.24
C VAL A 98 4.44 24.67 2.30
N VAL A 99 4.95 23.59 1.70
CA VAL A 99 4.29 22.27 1.70
C VAL A 99 4.27 21.68 3.11
N HIS A 100 5.39 21.76 3.84
CA HIS A 100 5.45 21.27 5.22
C HIS A 100 4.54 22.07 6.16
N GLN A 101 4.53 23.40 6.04
CA GLN A 101 3.67 24.26 6.87
C GLN A 101 2.19 24.02 6.61
N SER A 102 1.82 23.83 5.34
CA SER A 102 0.47 23.51 4.96
C SER A 102 0.06 22.11 5.45
N PHE A 103 0.97 21.13 5.42
CA PHE A 103 0.71 19.78 5.90
C PHE A 103 0.44 19.77 7.41
N LEU A 104 1.22 20.53 8.18
CA LEU A 104 0.96 20.73 9.59
C LEU A 104 -0.40 21.34 9.86
N THR A 105 -0.65 22.50 9.26
CA THR A 105 -1.79 23.36 9.59
C THR A 105 -3.10 22.75 9.12
N ASP A 106 -3.09 22.12 7.94
CA ASP A 106 -4.30 21.66 7.29
C ASP A 106 -4.64 20.20 7.62
N LEU A 107 -3.63 19.37 7.96
CA LEU A 107 -3.83 17.93 8.21
C LEU A 107 -3.49 17.52 9.63
N MET A 108 -2.31 17.86 10.16
CA MET A 108 -1.87 17.32 11.45
C MET A 108 -2.57 18.00 12.64
N VAL A 109 -2.56 19.33 12.69
CA VAL A 109 -3.13 20.11 13.80
C VAL A 109 -4.63 19.85 13.99
N PRO A 110 -5.48 19.80 12.94
CA PRO A 110 -6.91 19.52 13.07
C PRO A 110 -7.21 18.14 13.67
N GLN A 111 -6.27 17.20 13.54
CA GLN A 111 -6.37 15.85 14.10
C GLN A 111 -5.76 15.75 15.51
N GLY A 112 -5.40 16.88 16.13
CA GLY A 112 -4.77 16.90 17.46
C GLY A 112 -3.30 16.45 17.44
N MET A 113 -2.66 16.44 16.28
CA MET A 113 -1.24 16.13 16.10
C MET A 113 -0.44 17.43 15.94
N SER A 114 -0.10 18.08 17.05
CA SER A 114 0.74 19.28 17.05
C SER A 114 2.20 19.01 17.38
N ASP A 115 2.53 17.80 17.82
CA ASP A 115 3.89 17.35 18.10
C ASP A 115 4.05 15.87 17.67
N MET A 116 5.28 15.48 17.34
CA MET A 116 5.65 14.16 16.83
C MET A 116 7.06 13.79 17.28
N ARG A 117 7.29 12.52 17.59
CA ARG A 117 8.63 11.93 17.68
C ARG A 117 8.73 10.78 16.68
N SER A 118 9.82 10.75 15.92
CA SER A 118 10.06 9.69 14.94
C SER A 118 11.50 9.19 15.03
N VAL A 119 11.70 7.88 14.84
CA VAL A 119 13.02 7.26 14.76
C VAL A 119 13.12 6.41 13.51
N ARG A 120 14.24 6.52 12.80
CA ARG A 120 14.59 5.64 11.69
C ARG A 120 15.41 4.45 12.21
N VAL A 121 15.05 3.25 11.78
CA VAL A 121 15.78 2.02 12.03
C VAL A 121 16.08 1.36 10.69
N THR A 122 17.34 1.02 10.47
CA THR A 122 17.77 0.33 9.26
C THR A 122 18.16 -1.10 9.62
N GLU A 123 17.62 -2.05 8.88
CA GLU A 123 18.01 -3.46 8.95
C GLU A 123 19.19 -3.71 7.99
N PRO A 124 20.18 -4.57 8.33
CA PRO A 124 21.39 -4.78 7.54
C PRO A 124 21.23 -5.14 6.05
N SER A 125 20.06 -5.64 5.61
CA SER A 125 19.80 -5.82 4.19
C SER A 125 19.52 -4.51 3.45
N GLY A 126 19.22 -3.43 4.16
CA GLY A 126 18.94 -2.09 3.65
C GLY A 126 17.45 -1.68 3.75
N VAL A 127 16.60 -2.49 4.41
CA VAL A 127 15.21 -2.11 4.69
C VAL A 127 15.21 -1.01 5.74
N ASP A 128 14.61 0.13 5.40
CA ASP A 128 14.39 1.22 6.33
C ASP A 128 12.99 1.14 6.94
N ALA A 129 12.91 1.39 8.24
CA ALA A 129 11.67 1.55 8.96
C ALA A 129 11.66 2.86 9.75
N TRP A 130 10.52 3.53 9.79
CA TRP A 130 10.29 4.70 10.63
C TRP A 130 9.17 4.40 11.61
N LEU A 131 9.49 4.47 12.89
CA LEU A 131 8.52 4.36 13.97
C LEU A 131 8.24 5.76 14.50
N SER A 132 6.98 6.19 14.44
CA SER A 132 6.56 7.54 14.81
C SER A 132 5.41 7.53 15.79
N CYS A 133 5.39 8.50 16.70
CA CYS A 133 4.29 8.80 17.60
C CYS A 133 3.89 10.27 17.41
N ALA A 134 2.65 10.53 17.01
CA ALA A 134 2.12 11.87 16.76
C ALA A 134 0.91 12.17 17.65
N GLY A 135 0.79 13.41 18.11
CA GLY A 135 -0.25 13.81 19.06
C GLY A 135 -0.05 15.23 19.59
N GLY A 136 -0.61 15.51 20.76
CA GLY A 136 -0.54 16.83 21.39
C GLY A 136 0.63 16.96 22.37
N ARG A 137 0.38 17.66 23.48
CA ARG A 137 1.38 17.95 24.53
C ARG A 137 2.00 16.72 25.21
N SER A 138 1.41 15.54 25.02
CA SER A 138 1.93 14.25 25.53
C SER A 138 3.20 13.78 24.80
N ILE A 139 3.46 14.26 23.59
CA ILE A 139 4.59 13.82 22.76
C ILE A 139 5.88 14.59 23.12
N GLY A 140 6.41 14.27 24.31
CA GLY A 140 7.60 14.93 24.87
C GLY A 140 8.89 14.10 24.81
N PRO A 141 9.95 14.54 25.53
CA PRO A 141 11.23 13.83 25.62
C PRO A 141 11.12 12.39 26.12
N ALA A 142 10.12 12.08 26.96
CA ALA A 142 9.87 10.71 27.44
C ALA A 142 9.48 9.74 26.31
N VAL A 143 8.68 10.19 25.34
CA VAL A 143 8.34 9.41 24.14
C VAL A 143 9.59 9.19 23.30
N GLY A 144 10.43 10.22 23.15
CA GLY A 144 11.72 10.07 22.46
C GLY A 144 12.64 9.05 23.13
N ALA A 145 12.79 9.09 24.45
CA ALA A 145 13.57 8.10 25.19
C ALA A 145 13.03 6.67 24.99
N LEU A 146 11.70 6.49 24.93
CA LEU A 146 11.08 5.21 24.65
C LEU A 146 11.39 4.72 23.22
N LEU A 147 11.27 5.58 22.21
CA LEU A 147 11.59 5.23 20.83
C LEU A 147 13.07 4.86 20.65
N THR A 148 13.99 5.59 21.28
CA THR A 148 15.42 5.24 21.33
C THR A 148 15.62 3.85 21.93
N ALA A 149 14.90 3.54 23.01
CA ALA A 149 14.99 2.27 23.68
C ALA A 149 14.37 1.11 22.87
N LEU A 150 13.35 1.36 22.04
CA LEU A 150 12.70 0.39 21.15
C LEU A 150 13.49 0.14 19.85
N ALA A 151 14.25 1.11 19.36
CA ALA A 151 15.00 1.01 18.11
C ALA A 151 15.83 -0.29 17.95
N PRO A 152 16.62 -0.75 18.94
CA PRO A 152 17.36 -2.01 18.80
C PRO A 152 16.44 -3.24 18.68
N HIS A 153 15.31 -3.26 19.39
CA HIS A 153 14.36 -4.36 19.33
C HIS A 153 13.58 -4.39 18.02
N LEU A 154 13.23 -3.20 17.48
CA LEU A 154 12.60 -3.09 16.17
C LEU A 154 13.54 -3.61 15.08
N ARG A 155 14.85 -3.30 15.17
CA ARG A 155 15.85 -3.85 14.24
C ARG A 155 15.88 -5.38 14.27
N ILE A 156 15.79 -5.99 15.45
CA ILE A 156 15.75 -7.45 15.61
C ILE A 156 14.47 -8.04 15.02
N ALA A 157 13.32 -7.45 15.31
CA ALA A 157 12.02 -7.89 14.77
C ALA A 157 11.99 -7.78 13.23
N LEU A 158 12.51 -6.70 12.67
CA LEU A 158 12.67 -6.50 11.23
C LEU A 158 13.57 -7.55 10.61
N ARG A 159 14.74 -7.83 11.21
CA ARG A 159 15.65 -8.87 10.72
C ARG A 159 15.00 -10.24 10.73
N ALA A 160 14.27 -10.58 11.78
CA ALA A 160 13.55 -11.85 11.89
C ALA A 160 12.45 -11.94 10.82
N PHE A 161 11.67 -10.87 10.62
CA PHE A 161 10.67 -10.80 9.58
C PHE A 161 11.27 -10.94 8.18
N VAL A 162 12.32 -10.18 7.84
CA VAL A 162 13.01 -10.27 6.55
C VAL A 162 13.61 -11.66 6.34
N ALA A 163 14.20 -12.27 7.36
CA ALA A 163 14.75 -13.62 7.27
C ALA A 163 13.64 -14.68 7.09
N LEU A 164 12.51 -14.53 7.79
CA LEU A 164 11.37 -15.44 7.70
C LEU A 164 10.65 -15.31 6.36
N GLU A 165 10.52 -14.10 5.82
CA GLU A 165 10.02 -13.88 4.46
C GLU A 165 10.99 -14.46 3.43
N ARG A 166 12.31 -14.27 3.58
CA ARG A 166 13.32 -14.92 2.72
C ARG A 166 13.28 -16.46 2.80
N GLU A 167 13.06 -17.02 3.98
CA GLU A 167 13.00 -18.46 4.18
C GLU A 167 11.68 -19.07 3.69
N LYS A 168 10.55 -18.37 3.86
CA LYS A 168 9.30 -18.70 3.18
C LYS A 168 9.50 -18.66 1.67
N LEU A 169 10.16 -17.64 1.13
CA LEU A 169 10.50 -17.56 -0.30
C LEU A 169 11.37 -18.76 -0.74
N ARG A 170 12.21 -19.30 0.15
CA ARG A 170 13.06 -20.48 -0.09
C ARG A 170 12.33 -21.82 0.06
N SER A 171 11.33 -21.89 0.94
CA SER A 171 10.55 -23.11 1.25
C SER A 171 9.28 -23.24 0.40
N THR A 172 8.81 -22.17 -0.26
CA THR A 172 7.56 -22.17 -1.05
C THR A 172 7.81 -22.66 -2.47
N LEU A 173 8.27 -23.92 -2.59
CA LEU A 173 7.99 -24.80 -3.74
C LEU A 173 6.58 -25.41 -3.64
N THR A 174 5.75 -25.03 -2.66
CA THR A 174 4.36 -25.48 -2.57
C THR A 174 3.51 -24.42 -1.85
N SER A 175 2.56 -23.88 -2.61
CA SER A 175 1.62 -22.78 -2.34
C SER A 175 0.83 -22.83 -1.02
N GLU A 176 0.57 -21.66 -0.41
CA GLU A 176 -0.78 -21.22 0.04
C GLU A 176 -0.83 -19.90 0.85
N ALA A 177 0.30 -19.28 1.21
CA ALA A 177 0.28 -18.10 2.10
C ALA A 177 -0.05 -16.75 1.42
N PHE A 178 0.00 -16.66 0.08
CA PHE A 178 -0.03 -15.38 -0.65
C PHE A 178 -1.43 -14.90 -1.11
N GLY A 179 -2.50 -15.60 -0.75
CA GLY A 179 -3.86 -15.26 -1.22
C GLY A 179 -4.44 -13.92 -0.74
N ARG A 180 -3.83 -13.26 0.26
CA ARG A 180 -4.48 -12.19 1.05
C ARG A 180 -3.93 -10.78 0.88
N LEU A 181 -2.87 -10.57 0.08
CA LEU A 181 -2.24 -9.26 -0.10
C LEU A 181 -2.37 -8.67 -1.52
N ASN A 182 -3.06 -9.32 -2.45
CA ASN A 182 -3.22 -8.85 -3.85
C ASN A 182 -1.88 -8.55 -4.57
N PHE A 183 -0.81 -9.20 -4.15
CA PHE A 183 0.51 -9.13 -4.77
C PHE A 183 0.80 -10.43 -5.51
N GLY A 184 1.11 -10.31 -6.80
CA GLY A 184 1.59 -11.40 -7.64
C GLY A 184 3.09 -11.27 -7.83
N TRP A 185 3.81 -12.38 -7.95
CA TRP A 185 5.18 -12.34 -8.47
C TRP A 185 5.40 -13.48 -9.45
N LEU A 186 6.29 -13.26 -10.40
CA LEU A 186 6.76 -14.26 -11.35
C LEU A 186 8.27 -14.08 -11.57
N THR A 187 8.96 -15.13 -11.96
CA THR A 187 10.37 -15.08 -12.36
C THR A 187 10.51 -15.31 -13.86
N LEU A 188 11.50 -14.68 -14.49
CA LEU A 188 11.73 -14.70 -15.92
C LEU A 188 13.15 -15.13 -16.23
N ASP A 189 13.30 -15.95 -17.28
CA ASP A 189 14.60 -16.24 -17.88
C ASP A 189 15.04 -15.17 -18.89
N ALA A 190 16.26 -15.30 -19.43
CA ALA A 190 16.81 -14.36 -20.41
C ALA A 190 16.02 -14.25 -21.74
N ARG A 191 15.04 -15.13 -21.96
CA ARG A 191 14.13 -15.12 -23.12
C ARG A 191 12.71 -14.64 -22.75
N CYS A 192 12.53 -14.07 -21.55
CA CYS A 192 11.25 -13.66 -20.98
C CYS A 192 10.28 -14.84 -20.77
N ARG A 193 10.78 -16.06 -20.61
CA ARG A 193 9.96 -17.21 -20.25
C ARG A 193 9.75 -17.24 -18.74
N ILE A 194 8.52 -17.46 -18.33
CA ILE A 194 8.11 -17.59 -16.94
C ILE A 194 8.74 -18.89 -16.42
N VAL A 195 9.62 -18.76 -15.42
CA VAL A 195 10.27 -19.88 -14.76
C VAL A 195 9.42 -20.35 -13.58
N ASP A 196 8.90 -19.39 -12.81
CA ASP A 196 8.01 -19.65 -11.67
C ASP A 196 7.05 -18.47 -11.47
N MET A 197 5.92 -18.68 -10.80
CA MET A 197 4.93 -17.64 -10.51
C MET A 197 4.00 -18.00 -9.35
N THR A 198 3.44 -16.98 -8.69
CA THR A 198 2.38 -17.20 -7.71
C THR A 198 1.03 -17.54 -8.36
N ALA A 199 0.18 -18.24 -7.62
CA ALA A 199 -1.21 -18.48 -8.01
C ALA A 199 -1.99 -17.18 -8.33
N HIS A 200 -1.58 -16.05 -7.76
CA HIS A 200 -2.20 -14.75 -8.05
C HIS A 200 -1.89 -14.27 -9.47
N VAL A 201 -0.67 -14.51 -9.97
CA VAL A 201 -0.28 -14.21 -11.35
C VAL A 201 -1.03 -15.13 -12.33
N GLU A 202 -1.23 -16.40 -11.96
CA GLU A 202 -2.01 -17.33 -12.77
C GLU A 202 -3.48 -16.89 -12.90
N GLN A 203 -4.09 -16.46 -11.80
CA GLN A 203 -5.42 -15.85 -11.82
C GLN A 203 -5.46 -14.54 -12.65
N LEU A 204 -4.39 -13.74 -12.61
CA LEU A 204 -4.28 -12.51 -13.38
C LEU A 204 -4.31 -12.78 -14.89
N PHE A 205 -3.63 -13.83 -15.36
CA PHE A 205 -3.66 -14.24 -16.77
C PHE A 205 -5.05 -14.68 -17.25
N GLN A 206 -5.87 -15.22 -16.35
CA GLN A 206 -7.23 -15.66 -16.66
C GLN A 206 -8.23 -14.50 -16.68
N ARG A 207 -8.01 -13.47 -15.86
CA ARG A 207 -8.96 -12.36 -15.64
C ARG A 207 -8.67 -11.12 -16.46
N THR A 208 -7.41 -10.84 -16.76
CA THR A 208 -7.00 -9.63 -17.47
C THR A 208 -6.34 -9.98 -18.78
N SER A 209 -6.52 -9.11 -19.78
CA SER A 209 -5.83 -9.25 -21.06
C SER A 209 -4.46 -8.56 -21.10
N LEU A 210 -4.10 -7.87 -20.01
CA LEU A 210 -2.94 -6.98 -19.85
C LEU A 210 -1.61 -7.72 -19.90
N LEU A 211 -1.57 -8.92 -19.33
CA LEU A 211 -0.45 -9.85 -19.41
C LEU A 211 -0.97 -11.22 -19.81
N ARG A 212 -0.23 -11.90 -20.67
CA ARG A 212 -0.57 -13.24 -21.13
C ARG A 212 0.63 -14.17 -21.07
N ARG A 213 0.36 -15.41 -20.75
CA ARG A 213 1.30 -16.52 -20.96
C ARG A 213 1.25 -16.93 -22.43
N GLY A 214 2.24 -16.51 -23.19
CA GLY A 214 2.40 -16.81 -24.62
C GLY A 214 2.95 -18.22 -24.86
N ARG A 215 3.29 -18.53 -26.12
CA ARG A 215 3.94 -19.81 -26.47
C ARG A 215 5.27 -19.96 -25.72
N TYR A 216 5.58 -21.19 -25.31
CA TYR A 216 6.80 -21.52 -24.56
C TYR A 216 6.95 -20.73 -23.25
N ASP A 217 5.83 -20.45 -22.59
CA ASP A 217 5.77 -19.72 -21.31
C ASP A 217 6.30 -18.29 -21.36
N ARG A 218 6.38 -17.67 -22.54
CA ARG A 218 6.82 -16.28 -22.67
C ARG A 218 5.79 -15.32 -22.07
N LEU A 219 6.20 -14.51 -21.10
CA LEU A 219 5.38 -13.41 -20.62
C LEU A 219 5.19 -12.37 -21.73
N THR A 220 3.94 -12.12 -22.11
CA THR A 220 3.58 -11.24 -23.23
C THR A 220 2.61 -10.16 -22.74
N PRO A 221 3.06 -8.91 -22.59
CA PRO A 221 2.16 -7.78 -22.35
C PRO A 221 1.23 -7.51 -23.53
N ALA A 222 0.04 -6.97 -23.25
CA ALA A 222 -0.94 -6.59 -24.28
C ALA A 222 -0.44 -5.49 -25.22
N SER A 223 0.38 -4.58 -24.69
CA SER A 223 0.98 -3.48 -25.45
C SER A 223 2.28 -3.94 -26.12
N PRO A 224 2.39 -3.86 -27.46
CA PRO A 224 3.64 -4.18 -28.16
C PRO A 224 4.82 -3.28 -27.76
N ALA A 225 4.54 -2.04 -27.32
CA ALA A 225 5.58 -1.14 -26.82
C ALA A 225 6.15 -1.66 -25.49
N LEU A 226 5.25 -2.10 -24.60
CA LEU A 226 5.60 -2.65 -23.30
C LEU A 226 6.30 -4.01 -23.42
N ASP A 227 5.90 -4.85 -24.39
CA ASP A 227 6.59 -6.11 -24.69
C ASP A 227 8.05 -5.89 -25.12
N ARG A 228 8.30 -4.87 -25.96
CA ARG A 228 9.67 -4.49 -26.36
C ARG A 228 10.47 -3.95 -25.19
N GLU A 229 9.86 -3.10 -24.36
CA GLU A 229 10.50 -2.53 -23.18
C GLU A 229 10.88 -3.61 -22.16
N LEU A 230 9.95 -4.50 -21.84
CA LEU A 230 10.20 -5.65 -20.97
C LEU A 230 11.30 -6.55 -21.54
N THR A 231 11.23 -6.88 -22.84
CA THR A 231 12.26 -7.72 -23.48
C THR A 231 13.65 -7.10 -23.42
N ALA A 232 13.77 -5.78 -23.65
CA ALA A 232 15.04 -5.07 -23.55
C ALA A 232 15.57 -5.07 -22.10
N LEU A 233 14.68 -4.86 -21.13
CA LEU A 233 15.01 -4.85 -19.71
C LEU A 233 15.54 -6.21 -19.22
N ILE A 234 14.86 -7.29 -19.58
CA ILE A 234 15.28 -8.64 -19.21
C ILE A 234 16.63 -9.01 -19.83
N LYS A 235 16.88 -8.61 -21.09
CA LYS A 235 18.19 -8.79 -21.71
C LYS A 235 19.28 -8.00 -20.99
N HIS A 236 18.97 -6.78 -20.53
CA HIS A 236 19.91 -5.98 -19.76
C HIS A 236 20.25 -6.65 -18.42
N PHE A 237 19.25 -7.15 -17.69
CA PHE A 237 19.44 -7.86 -16.42
C PHE A 237 20.22 -9.18 -16.57
N ALA A 238 20.08 -9.85 -17.71
CA ALA A 238 20.89 -11.03 -18.01
C ALA A 238 22.38 -10.69 -18.23
N ALA A 239 22.69 -9.48 -18.72
CA ALA A 239 24.07 -9.03 -18.97
C ALA A 239 24.68 -8.31 -17.76
N ASP A 240 23.86 -7.65 -16.94
CA ASP A 240 24.25 -6.88 -15.77
C ASP A 240 23.36 -7.23 -14.57
N PRO A 241 23.77 -8.20 -13.74
CA PRO A 241 23.04 -8.58 -12.52
C PRO A 241 23.00 -7.50 -11.44
N ASP A 242 23.76 -6.40 -11.60
CA ASP A 242 23.81 -5.25 -10.68
C ASP A 242 23.00 -4.06 -11.21
N ALA A 243 22.30 -4.24 -12.33
CA ALA A 243 21.39 -3.25 -12.89
C ALA A 243 20.28 -2.88 -11.90
N ARG A 244 19.76 -1.65 -12.04
CA ARG A 244 18.70 -1.18 -11.15
C ARG A 244 17.33 -1.76 -11.54
N PRO A 245 16.46 -2.09 -10.56
CA PRO A 245 15.07 -2.44 -10.83
C PRO A 245 14.35 -1.34 -11.64
N LYS A 246 13.37 -1.74 -12.45
CA LYS A 246 12.58 -0.82 -13.27
C LYS A 246 11.08 -1.10 -13.13
N ALA A 247 10.33 -0.04 -12.84
CA ALA A 247 8.88 -0.07 -12.81
C ALA A 247 8.29 0.16 -14.21
N LEU A 248 7.22 -0.58 -14.51
CA LEU A 248 6.49 -0.57 -15.78
C LEU A 248 4.99 -0.44 -15.46
N ASN A 249 4.31 0.51 -16.10
CA ASN A 249 2.87 0.64 -15.97
C ASN A 249 2.16 -0.33 -16.93
N LEU A 250 1.30 -1.21 -16.42
CA LEU A 250 0.55 -2.19 -17.22
C LEU A 250 -0.82 -1.64 -17.64
N SER A 251 -1.52 -0.97 -16.72
CA SER A 251 -2.78 -0.28 -16.98
C SER A 251 -3.02 0.82 -15.95
N ARG A 252 -3.88 1.78 -16.31
CA ARG A 252 -4.39 2.83 -15.41
C ARG A 252 -5.85 2.59 -14.99
N ASP A 253 -6.54 1.66 -15.64
CA ASP A 253 -7.85 1.14 -15.24
C ASP A 253 -7.99 -0.33 -15.68
N PRO A 254 -8.05 -1.30 -14.74
CA PRO A 254 -7.69 -1.10 -13.33
C PRO A 254 -6.23 -0.65 -13.23
N TRP A 255 -5.89 0.13 -12.20
CA TRP A 255 -4.50 0.53 -11.99
C TRP A 255 -3.67 -0.71 -11.71
N MET A 256 -2.71 -1.02 -12.58
CA MET A 256 -1.83 -2.16 -12.42
C MET A 256 -0.42 -1.84 -12.89
N ASP A 257 0.54 -2.12 -12.03
CA ASP A 257 1.96 -1.86 -12.24
C ASP A 257 2.77 -3.16 -12.08
N MET A 258 3.92 -3.17 -12.74
CA MET A 258 4.91 -4.24 -12.69
C MET A 258 6.25 -3.67 -12.29
N LEU A 259 6.88 -4.22 -11.25
CA LEU A 259 8.27 -3.93 -10.91
C LEU A 259 9.14 -5.11 -11.31
N VAL A 260 10.14 -4.89 -12.17
CA VAL A 260 11.06 -5.93 -12.60
C VAL A 260 12.44 -5.66 -12.02
N ALA A 261 13.01 -6.64 -11.32
CA ALA A 261 14.33 -6.56 -10.69
C ALA A 261 15.24 -7.69 -11.19
N PRO A 262 16.56 -7.47 -11.34
CA PRO A 262 17.50 -8.53 -11.71
C PRO A 262 17.67 -9.53 -10.56
N MET A 263 17.93 -10.79 -10.93
CA MET A 263 18.24 -11.86 -9.98
C MET A 263 19.66 -12.35 -10.17
N ARG A 264 20.39 -12.52 -9.06
CA ARG A 264 21.69 -13.21 -9.06
C ARG A 264 21.44 -14.72 -9.04
N GLY A 265 22.17 -15.45 -9.89
CA GLY A 265 21.95 -16.85 -10.22
C GLY A 265 21.51 -17.74 -9.05
N GLY A 266 20.25 -18.17 -9.10
CA GLY A 266 19.75 -19.33 -8.39
C GLY A 266 19.44 -20.41 -9.42
N SER A 267 20.24 -21.47 -9.45
CA SER A 267 19.89 -22.68 -10.19
C SER A 267 18.74 -23.36 -9.46
N VAL A 268 17.56 -23.39 -10.08
CA VAL A 268 16.52 -24.36 -9.74
C VAL A 268 16.70 -25.55 -10.67
N ALA A 269 16.80 -26.74 -10.07
CA ALA A 269 16.83 -27.99 -10.80
C ALA A 269 15.61 -28.06 -11.74
N THR A 270 15.87 -28.36 -13.01
CA THR A 270 14.92 -28.48 -14.12
C THR A 270 14.40 -27.16 -14.72
N GLY A 271 15.09 -26.70 -15.79
CA GLY A 271 14.54 -25.75 -16.75
C GLY A 271 14.86 -24.26 -16.52
N SER A 272 15.85 -23.76 -17.26
CA SER A 272 16.20 -22.33 -17.47
C SER A 272 16.53 -21.49 -16.23
N THR A 273 17.67 -20.80 -16.24
CA THR A 273 18.10 -19.93 -15.14
C THR A 273 17.29 -18.63 -15.12
N PRO A 274 16.59 -18.29 -14.02
CA PRO A 274 15.92 -17.01 -13.91
C PRO A 274 16.97 -15.90 -13.81
N VAL A 275 16.71 -14.81 -14.54
CA VAL A 275 17.56 -13.60 -14.57
C VAL A 275 16.83 -12.38 -14.00
N ALA A 276 15.52 -12.48 -13.81
CA ALA A 276 14.71 -11.41 -13.24
C ALA A 276 13.52 -11.94 -12.45
N ILE A 277 13.07 -11.15 -11.48
CA ILE A 277 11.80 -11.30 -10.79
C ILE A 277 10.91 -10.10 -11.14
N ALA A 278 9.65 -10.35 -11.45
CA ALA A 278 8.64 -9.35 -11.72
C ALA A 278 7.54 -9.42 -10.65
N TYR A 279 7.35 -8.33 -9.93
CA TYR A 279 6.26 -8.14 -8.97
C TYR A 279 5.10 -7.43 -9.66
N LEU A 280 3.89 -7.86 -9.36
CA LEU A 280 2.64 -7.37 -9.94
C LEU A 280 1.76 -6.87 -8.80
N SER A 281 1.37 -5.60 -8.86
CA SER A 281 0.39 -5.02 -7.95
C SER A 281 -0.63 -4.22 -8.73
N GLY A 282 -1.91 -4.39 -8.39
CA GLY A 282 -2.97 -3.58 -8.98
C GLY A 282 -4.30 -3.75 -8.27
N ASP A 283 -5.23 -2.85 -8.57
CA ASP A 283 -6.63 -3.04 -8.19
C ASP A 283 -7.16 -4.26 -8.96
N ARG A 284 -7.83 -5.15 -8.25
CA ARG A 284 -8.34 -6.39 -8.83
C ARG A 284 -9.50 -6.12 -9.79
N TRP A 285 -10.18 -4.99 -9.62
CA TRP A 285 -11.44 -4.69 -10.27
C TRP A 285 -11.34 -3.39 -11.03
N SER A 286 -11.68 -3.45 -12.32
CA SER A 286 -11.89 -2.25 -13.11
C SER A 286 -13.07 -1.45 -12.57
N GLN A 287 -13.18 -0.20 -13.00
CA GLN A 287 -14.38 0.59 -12.76
C GLN A 287 -15.66 -0.14 -13.21
N ALA A 288 -15.59 -0.92 -14.30
CA ALA A 288 -16.71 -1.72 -14.80
C ALA A 288 -17.07 -2.87 -13.85
N ASP A 289 -16.07 -3.61 -13.34
CA ASP A 289 -16.29 -4.73 -12.41
C ASP A 289 -16.92 -4.25 -11.09
N ARG A 290 -16.47 -3.11 -10.57
CA ARG A 290 -17.06 -2.47 -9.38
C ARG A 290 -18.52 -2.08 -9.62
N CYS A 291 -18.83 -1.61 -10.83
CA CYS A 291 -20.20 -1.26 -11.21
C CYS A 291 -21.08 -2.51 -11.35
N ASP A 292 -20.58 -3.58 -11.96
CA ASP A 292 -21.33 -4.83 -12.14
C ASP A 292 -21.63 -5.50 -10.79
N GLN A 293 -20.70 -5.44 -9.85
CA GLN A 293 -20.97 -5.93 -8.49
C GLN A 293 -21.96 -5.05 -7.72
N LEU A 294 -21.98 -3.74 -7.95
CA LEU A 294 -23.02 -2.85 -7.39
C LEU A 294 -24.40 -3.14 -8.00
N VAL A 295 -24.45 -3.53 -9.28
CA VAL A 295 -25.66 -4.06 -9.93
C VAL A 295 -26.12 -5.32 -9.21
N ASP A 296 -25.23 -6.30 -9.01
CA ASP A 296 -25.57 -7.59 -8.42
C ASP A 296 -25.96 -7.49 -6.94
N LEU A 297 -25.24 -6.68 -6.15
CA LEU A 297 -25.39 -6.63 -4.70
C LEU A 297 -26.58 -5.77 -4.25
N PHE A 298 -26.98 -4.78 -5.05
CA PHE A 298 -28.04 -3.83 -4.71
C PHE A 298 -29.17 -3.75 -5.77
N GLY A 299 -29.13 -4.56 -6.82
CA GLY A 299 -30.12 -4.53 -7.90
C GLY A 299 -30.15 -3.20 -8.67
N LEU A 300 -29.01 -2.51 -8.76
CA LEU A 300 -28.89 -1.24 -9.49
C LEU A 300 -28.94 -1.46 -11.00
N LEU A 301 -29.40 -0.47 -11.76
CA LEU A 301 -29.13 -0.45 -13.21
C LEU A 301 -27.65 -0.08 -13.47
N PRO A 302 -27.04 -0.47 -14.61
CA PRO A 302 -25.65 -0.13 -14.91
C PRO A 302 -25.32 1.38 -14.86
N SER A 303 -26.27 2.22 -15.26
CA SER A 303 -26.13 3.68 -15.15
C SER A 303 -26.25 4.19 -13.71
N GLU A 304 -27.07 3.53 -12.88
CA GLU A 304 -27.19 3.80 -11.45
C GLU A 304 -25.93 3.35 -10.70
N ALA A 305 -25.37 2.19 -11.06
CA ALA A 305 -24.13 1.67 -10.48
C ALA A 305 -22.92 2.56 -10.79
N ARG A 306 -22.80 3.05 -12.03
CA ARG A 306 -21.77 4.05 -12.40
C ARG A 306 -21.89 5.32 -11.57
N LEU A 307 -23.11 5.84 -11.42
CA LEU A 307 -23.35 7.02 -10.59
C LEU A 307 -23.08 6.74 -9.10
N ALA A 308 -23.50 5.59 -8.59
CA ALA A 308 -23.25 5.17 -7.21
C ALA A 308 -21.75 5.04 -6.91
N TRP A 309 -20.97 4.52 -7.86
CA TRP A 309 -19.51 4.38 -7.75
C TRP A 309 -18.82 5.75 -7.71
N VAL A 310 -19.16 6.66 -8.62
CA VAL A 310 -18.61 8.03 -8.64
C VAL A 310 -18.98 8.78 -7.35
N ILE A 311 -20.22 8.63 -6.88
CA ILE A 311 -20.66 9.20 -5.60
C ILE A 311 -19.90 8.58 -4.41
N ALA A 312 -19.61 7.27 -4.45
CA ALA A 312 -18.87 6.55 -3.42
C ALA A 312 -17.40 6.98 -3.32
N GLN A 313 -16.83 7.55 -4.39
CA GLN A 313 -15.51 8.21 -4.40
C GLN A 313 -15.53 9.60 -3.74
N GLY A 314 -16.67 10.03 -3.18
CA GLY A 314 -16.82 11.32 -2.51
C GLY A 314 -17.14 12.48 -3.45
N ILE A 315 -17.36 12.22 -4.74
CA ILE A 315 -17.71 13.24 -5.73
C ILE A 315 -19.16 13.68 -5.52
N PRO A 316 -19.46 14.99 -5.44
CA PRO A 316 -20.82 15.49 -5.27
C PRO A 316 -21.68 15.19 -6.50
N ILE A 317 -22.99 15.04 -6.31
CA ILE A 317 -23.93 14.57 -7.35
C ILE A 317 -23.93 15.48 -8.59
N SER A 318 -23.69 16.80 -8.43
CA SER A 318 -23.56 17.75 -9.55
C SER A 318 -22.38 17.41 -10.45
N ASP A 319 -21.24 17.13 -9.85
CA ASP A 319 -19.96 16.93 -10.56
C ASP A 319 -19.89 15.50 -11.09
N ALA A 320 -20.53 14.56 -10.38
CA ALA A 320 -20.78 13.21 -10.87
C ALA A 320 -21.69 13.22 -12.11
N ALA A 321 -22.65 14.14 -12.18
CA ALA A 321 -23.51 14.30 -13.35
C ALA A 321 -22.69 14.76 -14.56
N GLU A 322 -21.84 15.78 -14.38
CA GLU A 322 -20.95 16.29 -15.43
C GLU A 322 -19.98 15.21 -15.93
N THR A 323 -19.34 14.49 -14.99
CA THR A 323 -18.39 13.40 -15.30
C THR A 323 -19.04 12.27 -16.11
N LEU A 324 -20.34 12.01 -15.89
CA LEU A 324 -21.08 10.92 -16.55
C LEU A 324 -21.91 11.39 -17.75
N GLY A 325 -21.82 12.68 -18.13
CA GLY A 325 -22.60 13.24 -19.24
C GLY A 325 -24.11 13.27 -18.97
N LEU A 326 -24.52 13.36 -17.69
CA LEU A 326 -25.90 13.43 -17.24
C LEU A 326 -26.28 14.87 -16.86
N THR A 327 -27.57 15.19 -16.94
CA THR A 327 -28.06 16.42 -16.30
C THR A 327 -28.05 16.27 -14.79
N VAL A 328 -27.84 17.35 -14.05
CA VAL A 328 -27.90 17.36 -12.58
C VAL A 328 -29.25 16.82 -12.07
N GLU A 329 -30.33 17.10 -12.79
CA GLU A 329 -31.68 16.61 -12.45
C GLU A 329 -31.81 15.10 -12.67
N THR A 330 -31.23 14.55 -13.74
CA THR A 330 -31.14 13.11 -13.96
C THR A 330 -30.31 12.42 -12.88
N ALA A 331 -29.15 12.98 -12.52
CA ALA A 331 -28.30 12.43 -11.46
C ALA A 331 -28.98 12.44 -10.08
N ARG A 332 -29.73 13.50 -9.74
CA ARG A 332 -30.55 13.55 -8.52
C ARG A 332 -31.68 12.52 -8.50
N ASN A 333 -32.28 12.25 -9.66
CA ASN A 333 -33.32 11.22 -9.77
C ASN A 333 -32.72 9.81 -9.65
N TYR A 334 -31.56 9.55 -10.25
CA TYR A 334 -30.84 8.29 -10.10
C TYR A 334 -30.35 8.10 -8.66
N SER A 335 -29.82 9.13 -8.00
CA SER A 335 -29.38 9.04 -6.60
C SER A 335 -30.51 8.65 -5.65
N LYS A 336 -31.74 9.17 -5.85
CA LYS A 336 -32.92 8.75 -5.06
C LYS A 336 -33.23 7.26 -5.24
N ARG A 337 -33.13 6.74 -6.46
CA ARG A 337 -33.34 5.31 -6.75
C ARG A 337 -32.24 4.46 -6.15
N ILE A 338 -30.99 4.90 -6.26
CA ILE A 338 -29.83 4.24 -5.65
C ILE A 338 -30.03 4.17 -4.13
N TYR A 339 -30.42 5.26 -3.46
CA TYR A 339 -30.70 5.28 -2.03
C TYR A 339 -31.81 4.31 -1.64
N ALA A 340 -32.91 4.31 -2.38
CA ALA A 340 -34.01 3.38 -2.13
C ALA A 340 -33.60 1.91 -2.27
N LYS A 341 -32.75 1.59 -3.26
CA LYS A 341 -32.28 0.22 -3.54
C LYS A 341 -31.16 -0.25 -2.61
N THR A 342 -30.27 0.65 -2.20
CA THR A 342 -29.13 0.36 -1.31
C THR A 342 -29.50 0.46 0.16
N GLY A 343 -30.66 1.02 0.50
CA GLY A 343 -31.07 1.31 1.87
C GLY A 343 -30.39 2.54 2.49
N ALA A 344 -29.63 3.30 1.70
CA ALA A 344 -28.98 4.52 2.15
C ALA A 344 -30.00 5.65 2.39
N ARG A 345 -29.84 6.42 3.48
CA ARG A 345 -30.66 7.62 3.77
C ARG A 345 -30.08 8.90 3.18
N GLY A 346 -28.95 8.79 2.48
CA GLY A 346 -28.29 9.92 1.81
C GLY A 346 -26.91 9.55 1.30
N GLN A 347 -26.20 10.54 0.75
CA GLN A 347 -24.91 10.36 0.10
C GLN A 347 -23.85 9.75 1.02
N ALA A 348 -23.73 10.27 2.24
CA ALA A 348 -22.75 9.77 3.22
C ALA A 348 -23.01 8.31 3.61
N GLU A 349 -24.28 7.90 3.70
CA GLU A 349 -24.63 6.53 4.02
C GLU A 349 -24.45 5.60 2.82
N LEU A 350 -24.69 6.08 1.60
CA LEU A 350 -24.37 5.34 0.38
C LEU A 350 -22.86 5.09 0.26
N VAL A 351 -22.03 6.11 0.49
CA VAL A 351 -20.57 5.99 0.53
C VAL A 351 -20.15 4.93 1.53
N ARG A 352 -20.71 4.99 2.76
CA ARG A 352 -20.46 3.97 3.78
C ARG A 352 -20.85 2.58 3.28
N ILE A 353 -22.08 2.40 2.79
CA ILE A 353 -22.60 1.10 2.34
C ILE A 353 -21.74 0.53 1.19
N VAL A 354 -21.37 1.34 0.20
CA VAL A 354 -20.52 0.90 -0.91
C VAL A 354 -19.12 0.51 -0.42
N LEU A 355 -18.51 1.30 0.47
CA LEU A 355 -17.15 1.07 0.97
C LEU A 355 -17.05 0.04 2.11
N THR A 356 -18.15 -0.29 2.81
CA THR A 356 -18.20 -1.31 3.87
C THR A 356 -18.93 -2.58 3.45
N SER A 357 -19.56 -2.60 2.27
CA SER A 357 -20.10 -3.83 1.69
C SER A 357 -18.96 -4.80 1.35
N VAL A 358 -19.30 -6.08 1.17
CA VAL A 358 -18.35 -7.18 0.86
C VAL A 358 -17.43 -6.87 -0.35
N LEU A 359 -17.77 -5.86 -1.15
CA LEU A 359 -16.93 -5.25 -2.19
C LEU A 359 -15.56 -4.75 -1.69
N ALA A 360 -15.40 -4.42 -0.41
CA ALA A 360 -14.11 -4.04 0.16
C ALA A 360 -13.24 -5.25 0.59
N ILE A 361 -13.83 -6.46 0.62
CA ILE A 361 -13.21 -7.67 1.19
C ILE A 361 -12.99 -8.78 0.13
N ALA A 362 -13.70 -8.76 -1.01
CA ALA A 362 -13.56 -9.77 -2.05
C ALA A 362 -12.44 -9.49 -3.08
#